data_AF-K6Y513-F1
#
_entry.id   AF-K6Y513-F1
#
_cell.length_a   1.000
_cell.length_b   1.000
_cell.length_c   1.000
_cell.angle_alpha   90.00
_cell.angle_beta   90.00
_cell.angle_gamma   90.00
#
_symmetry.space_group_name_H-M   'P 1'
#
loop_
_entity.id
_entity.type
_entity.pdbx_description
1 polymer ?
#
loop_
_entity_poly.entity_id
_entity_poly.type
_entity_poly.pdbx_seq_one_letter_code
_entity_poly.pdbx_strand_id
1 'polypeptide(L)'
;MNIGQFIQQQRKRKQAEKGFGSFTQSTMARKLGCSRTYFACIECGSQEPTKDILVKIANELGVDIDLMLVQGGLIPASWSQTFQNNPKILEALFPMLNGSGLQPELIDTIKNLSPCLKEGELYPEFYDIIGCLLRVDKRRTLGELKGYIEDILG
;
A
#
# COMPACT_ATOMS: atom_id res chain seq x y z
N MET A 1 -0.07 5.74 -9.88
CA MET A 1 -0.85 6.77 -9.15
C MET A 1 -0.09 7.01 -7.87
N ASN A 2 0.27 8.24 -7.52
CA ASN A 2 1.03 8.49 -6.29
C ASN A 2 0.12 8.48 -5.05
N ILE A 3 0.71 8.40 -3.85
CA ILE A 3 -0.03 8.35 -2.58
C ILE A 3 -0.96 9.56 -2.39
N GLY A 4 -0.53 10.77 -2.78
CA GLY A 4 -1.35 11.97 -2.71
C GLY A 4 -2.63 11.87 -3.53
N GLN A 5 -2.52 11.40 -4.77
CA GLN A 5 -3.65 11.13 -5.66
C GLN A 5 -4.56 10.03 -5.12
N PHE A 6 -4.00 8.97 -4.53
CA PHE A 6 -4.76 7.90 -3.89
C PHE A 6 -5.58 8.44 -2.71
N ILE A 7 -4.95 9.17 -1.77
CA ILE A 7 -5.60 9.79 -0.62
C ILE A 7 -6.72 10.74 -1.10
N GLN A 8 -6.43 11.58 -2.08
CA GLN A 8 -7.42 12.52 -2.62
C GLN A 8 -8.63 11.78 -3.23
N GLN A 9 -8.39 10.69 -3.97
CA GLN A 9 -9.45 9.86 -4.54
C GLN A 9 -10.33 9.26 -3.44
N GLN A 10 -9.73 8.65 -2.41
CA GLN A 10 -10.47 8.05 -1.30
C GLN A 10 -11.27 9.09 -0.51
N ARG A 11 -10.66 10.27 -0.25
CA ARG A 11 -11.35 11.38 0.42
C ARG A 11 -12.55 11.88 -0.38
N LYS A 12 -12.40 12.09 -1.69
CA LYS A 12 -13.49 12.52 -2.58
C LYS A 12 -14.62 11.48 -2.62
N ARG A 13 -14.29 10.18 -2.63
CA ARG A 13 -15.28 9.11 -2.53
C ARG A 13 -16.05 9.17 -1.21
N LYS A 14 -15.36 9.28 -0.08
CA LYS A 14 -15.99 9.43 1.24
C LYS A 14 -16.85 10.69 1.35
N GLN A 15 -16.41 11.79 0.73
CA GLN A 15 -17.19 13.01 0.65
C GLN A 15 -18.49 12.81 -0.14
N ALA A 16 -18.45 12.07 -1.25
CA ALA A 16 -19.65 11.74 -2.02
C ALA A 16 -20.61 10.84 -1.22
N GLU A 17 -20.08 9.89 -0.44
CA GLU A 17 -20.87 8.99 0.43
C GLU A 17 -21.54 9.72 1.61
N LYS A 18 -20.88 10.73 2.20
CA LYS A 18 -21.29 11.36 3.47
C LYS A 18 -21.80 12.79 3.32
N GLY A 19 -21.78 13.35 2.11
CA GLY A 19 -22.28 14.68 1.80
C GLY A 19 -21.22 15.79 1.88
N PHE A 20 -21.56 16.94 1.29
CA PHE A 20 -20.69 18.12 1.25
C PHE A 20 -20.30 18.60 2.66
N GLY A 21 -19.02 18.94 2.86
CA GLY A 21 -18.49 19.43 4.14
C GLY A 21 -17.85 18.36 5.06
N SER A 22 -18.24 17.09 4.92
CA SER A 22 -17.80 15.99 5.80
C SER A 22 -16.31 15.64 5.67
N PHE A 23 -15.80 15.56 4.44
CA PHE A 23 -14.43 15.17 4.11
C PHE A 23 -13.68 16.25 3.34
N THR A 24 -13.83 17.52 3.74
CA THR A 24 -12.99 18.61 3.20
C THR A 24 -11.55 18.46 3.68
N GLN A 25 -10.58 19.06 2.97
CA GLN A 25 -9.18 19.09 3.42
C GLN A 25 -9.03 19.70 4.82
N SER A 26 -9.81 20.75 5.14
CA SER A 26 -9.82 21.36 6.48
C SER A 26 -10.36 20.40 7.54
N THR A 27 -11.42 19.65 7.23
CA THR A 27 -11.99 18.66 8.15
C THR A 27 -11.00 17.52 8.39
N MET A 28 -10.36 17.02 7.33
CA MET A 28 -9.33 15.99 7.44
C MET A 28 -8.17 16.47 8.29
N ALA A 29 -7.59 17.63 7.97
CA ALA A 29 -6.46 18.17 8.72
C ALA A 29 -6.76 18.30 10.22
N ARG A 30 -7.96 18.78 10.58
CA ARG A 30 -8.41 18.84 11.97
C ARG A 30 -8.47 17.46 12.64
N LYS A 31 -9.03 16.46 11.96
CA LYS A 31 -9.14 15.09 12.51
C LYS A 31 -7.78 14.39 12.63
N LEU A 32 -6.86 14.67 11.72
CA LEU A 32 -5.52 14.11 11.72
C LEU A 32 -4.58 14.82 12.72
N GLY A 33 -4.95 16.02 13.17
CA GLY A 33 -4.13 16.85 14.05
C GLY A 33 -2.96 17.53 13.32
N CYS A 34 -3.17 17.93 12.07
CA CYS A 34 -2.16 18.62 11.25
C CYS A 34 -2.71 19.90 10.61
N SER A 35 -1.84 20.68 9.96
CA SER A 35 -2.30 21.90 9.27
C SER A 35 -3.00 21.57 7.95
N ARG A 36 -3.98 22.39 7.57
CA ARG A 36 -4.67 22.26 6.26
C ARG A 36 -3.66 22.32 5.11
N THR A 37 -2.68 23.21 5.19
CA THR A 37 -1.63 23.38 4.18
C THR A 37 -0.82 22.09 4.02
N TYR A 38 -0.38 21.49 5.13
CA TYR A 38 0.34 20.21 5.10
C TYR A 38 -0.48 19.10 4.44
N PHE A 39 -1.76 18.97 4.81
CA PHE A 39 -2.64 17.98 4.19
C PHE A 39 -2.87 18.23 2.69
N ALA A 40 -3.01 19.50 2.28
CA ALA A 40 -3.11 19.86 0.87
C ALA A 40 -1.81 19.53 0.10
N CYS A 41 -0.64 19.77 0.72
CA CYS A 41 0.66 19.42 0.16
C CYS A 41 0.83 17.90 -0.02
N ILE A 42 0.29 17.10 0.90
CA ILE A 42 0.22 15.64 0.74
C ILE A 42 -0.64 15.27 -0.47
N GLU A 43 -1.86 15.81 -0.59
CA GLU A 43 -2.77 15.44 -1.69
C GLU A 43 -2.23 15.82 -3.08
N CYS A 44 -1.43 16.88 -3.18
CA CYS A 44 -0.78 17.23 -4.45
C CYS A 44 0.57 16.52 -4.68
N GLY A 45 1.04 15.71 -3.71
CA GLY A 45 2.29 14.96 -3.82
C GLY A 45 3.55 15.82 -3.64
N SER A 46 3.42 17.04 -3.12
CA SER A 46 4.57 17.91 -2.82
C SER A 46 5.23 17.60 -1.47
N GLN A 47 4.56 16.83 -0.62
CA GLN A 47 5.02 16.46 0.70
C GLN A 47 4.66 15.01 0.99
N GLU A 48 5.65 14.22 1.37
CA GLU A 48 5.40 12.84 1.81
C GLU A 48 4.82 12.83 3.23
N PRO A 49 3.73 12.06 3.47
CA PRO A 49 3.15 11.89 4.79
C PRO A 49 4.02 10.97 5.65
N THR A 50 4.04 11.21 6.96
CA THR A 50 4.67 10.27 7.90
C THR A 50 3.82 9.01 8.04
N LYS A 51 4.42 7.91 8.52
CA LYS A 51 3.71 6.67 8.85
C LYS A 51 2.49 6.91 9.74
N ASP A 52 2.63 7.72 10.78
CA ASP A 52 1.54 8.02 11.71
C ASP A 52 0.39 8.77 11.03
N ILE A 53 0.71 9.69 10.12
CA ILE A 53 -0.29 10.40 9.32
C ILE A 53 -1.00 9.44 8.37
N LEU A 54 -0.28 8.53 7.70
CA LEU A 54 -0.87 7.51 6.84
C LEU A 54 -1.85 6.61 7.60
N VAL A 55 -1.46 6.12 8.79
CA VAL A 55 -2.34 5.30 9.64
C VAL A 55 -3.61 6.06 10.04
N LYS A 56 -3.48 7.33 10.45
CA LYS A 56 -4.64 8.16 10.78
C LYS A 56 -5.54 8.40 9.56
N ILE A 57 -4.96 8.63 8.39
CA ILE A 57 -5.72 8.80 7.13
C ILE A 57 -6.47 7.52 6.78
N ALA A 58 -5.83 6.35 6.90
CA ALA A 58 -6.45 5.04 6.65
C ALA A 58 -7.69 4.84 7.53
N ASN A 59 -7.54 5.04 8.84
CA ASN A 59 -8.63 4.93 9.80
C ASN A 59 -9.78 5.89 9.48
N GLU A 60 -9.48 7.15 9.21
CA GLU A 60 -10.50 8.17 8.94
C GLU A 60 -11.24 7.92 7.62
N LEU A 61 -10.55 7.42 6.60
CA LEU A 61 -11.13 7.11 5.30
C LEU A 61 -11.73 5.69 5.24
N GLY A 62 -11.61 4.88 6.29
CA GLY A 62 -12.03 3.48 6.30
C GLY A 62 -11.31 2.64 5.24
N VAL A 63 -10.04 2.96 4.99
CA VAL A 63 -9.16 2.23 4.09
C VAL A 63 -8.32 1.28 4.92
N ASP A 64 -8.02 0.11 4.38
CA ASP A 64 -7.10 -0.84 4.98
C ASP A 64 -5.72 -0.20 5.26
N ILE A 65 -5.20 -0.38 6.47
CA ILE A 65 -3.97 0.29 6.93
C ILE A 65 -2.77 -0.23 6.13
N ASP A 66 -2.69 -1.55 5.92
CA ASP A 66 -1.58 -2.17 5.21
C ASP A 66 -1.55 -1.67 3.76
N LEU A 67 -2.70 -1.60 3.10
CA LEU A 67 -2.85 -0.99 1.78
C LEU A 67 -2.39 0.48 1.77
N MET A 68 -2.79 1.29 2.75
CA MET A 68 -2.39 2.70 2.81
C MET A 68 -0.87 2.86 2.99
N LEU A 69 -0.26 2.05 3.85
CA LEU A 69 1.18 2.07 4.09
C LEU A 69 1.95 1.69 2.82
N VAL A 70 1.51 0.65 2.12
CA VAL A 70 2.10 0.20 0.85
C VAL A 70 2.00 1.28 -0.22
N GLN A 71 0.86 1.96 -0.33
CA GLN A 71 0.69 3.11 -1.23
C GLN A 71 1.66 4.25 -0.89
N GLY A 72 1.97 4.44 0.39
CA GLY A 72 2.95 5.39 0.90
C GLY A 72 4.41 4.90 0.85
N GLY A 73 4.66 3.76 0.20
CA GLY A 73 6.01 3.21 0.06
C GLY A 73 6.55 2.49 1.30
N LEU A 74 5.70 2.20 2.29
CA LEU A 74 6.09 1.59 3.55
C LEU A 74 5.69 0.11 3.62
N ILE A 75 6.50 -0.68 4.31
CA ILE A 75 6.19 -2.09 4.59
C ILE A 75 5.41 -2.17 5.91
N PRO A 76 4.21 -2.76 5.92
CA PRO A 76 3.47 -3.06 7.14
C PRO A 76 4.24 -3.97 8.10
N ALA A 77 4.04 -3.79 9.41
CA ALA A 77 4.69 -4.62 10.42
C ALA A 77 4.25 -6.09 10.30
N SER A 78 2.98 -6.32 9.95
CA SER A 78 2.40 -7.64 9.63
C SER A 78 3.23 -8.37 8.57
N TRP A 79 3.80 -7.66 7.59
CA TRP A 79 4.55 -8.26 6.48
C TRP A 79 6.02 -8.48 6.83
N SER A 80 6.57 -7.67 7.73
CA SER A 80 7.99 -7.75 8.09
C SER A 80 8.34 -9.12 8.67
N GLN A 81 7.48 -9.66 9.53
CA GLN A 81 7.65 -11.02 10.07
C GLN A 81 7.50 -12.09 8.97
N THR A 82 6.53 -11.90 8.07
CA THR A 82 6.28 -12.81 6.94
C THR A 82 7.48 -12.88 6.00
N PHE A 83 8.09 -11.74 5.65
CA PHE A 83 9.29 -11.69 4.82
C PHE A 83 10.52 -12.26 5.52
N GLN A 84 10.65 -12.05 6.84
CA GLN A 84 11.74 -12.64 7.62
C GLN A 84 11.64 -14.17 7.67
N ASN A 85 10.44 -14.71 7.83
CA ASN A 85 10.21 -16.15 7.89
C ASN A 85 10.34 -16.79 6.51
N ASN A 86 9.93 -16.08 5.46
CA ASN A 86 9.81 -16.61 4.11
C ASN A 86 10.35 -15.62 3.07
N PRO A 87 11.67 -15.40 3.02
CA PRO A 87 12.27 -14.41 2.12
C PRO A 87 12.00 -14.69 0.64
N LYS A 88 11.68 -15.94 0.26
CA LYS A 88 11.30 -16.33 -1.11
C LYS A 88 10.04 -15.67 -1.64
N ILE A 89 9.18 -15.21 -0.72
CA ILE A 89 8.04 -14.36 -1.07
C ILE A 89 8.51 -13.13 -1.87
N LEU A 90 9.68 -12.59 -1.53
CA LEU A 90 10.23 -11.44 -2.24
C LEU A 90 10.62 -11.77 -3.67
N GLU A 91 11.19 -12.96 -3.92
CA GLU A 91 11.51 -13.45 -5.28
C GLU A 91 10.24 -13.56 -6.14
N ALA A 92 9.15 -14.07 -5.58
CA ALA A 92 7.87 -14.18 -6.28
C ALA A 92 7.19 -12.82 -6.48
N LEU A 93 7.38 -11.88 -5.54
CA LEU A 93 6.84 -10.53 -5.64
C LEU A 93 7.59 -9.67 -6.65
N PHE A 94 8.93 -9.75 -6.75
CA PHE A 94 9.72 -8.86 -7.62
C PHE A 94 9.24 -8.77 -9.08
N PRO A 95 8.94 -9.88 -9.79
CA PRO A 95 8.36 -9.85 -11.13
C PRO A 95 6.98 -9.16 -11.19
N MET A 96 6.21 -9.22 -10.10
CA MET A 96 4.90 -8.56 -10.00
C MET A 96 5.03 -7.07 -9.68
N LEU A 97 6.04 -6.70 -8.90
CA LEU A 97 6.31 -5.31 -8.54
C LEU A 97 6.85 -4.51 -9.75
N ASN A 98 7.61 -5.16 -10.63
CA ASN A 98 8.09 -4.56 -11.88
C ASN A 98 6.91 -4.20 -12.80
N GLY A 99 6.58 -2.90 -12.88
CA GLY A 99 5.52 -2.35 -13.73
C GLY A 99 4.20 -2.02 -13.03
N SER A 100 4.07 -2.34 -11.74
CA SER A 100 2.83 -2.14 -10.95
C SER A 100 2.53 -0.69 -10.54
N GLY A 101 3.44 0.25 -10.84
CA GLY A 101 3.29 1.66 -10.46
C GLY A 101 3.45 1.94 -8.97
N LEU A 102 4.05 1.00 -8.23
CA LEU A 102 4.49 1.18 -6.84
C LEU A 102 5.63 2.19 -6.76
N GLN A 103 5.70 2.87 -5.62
CA GLN A 103 6.75 3.83 -5.31
C GLN A 103 8.13 3.13 -5.33
N PRO A 104 9.16 3.71 -5.98
CA PRO A 104 10.52 3.16 -6.02
C PRO A 104 11.08 2.83 -4.62
N GLU A 105 10.71 3.62 -3.62
CA GLU A 105 11.16 3.47 -2.23
C GLU A 105 10.68 2.15 -1.61
N LEU A 106 9.49 1.67 -1.97
CA LEU A 106 9.01 0.36 -1.53
C LEU A 106 9.84 -0.76 -2.14
N ILE A 107 10.16 -0.64 -3.43
CA ILE A 107 10.97 -1.62 -4.15
C ILE A 107 12.35 -1.73 -3.49
N ASP A 108 12.97 -0.61 -3.15
CA ASP A 108 14.27 -0.59 -2.49
C ASP A 108 14.20 -1.09 -1.04
N THR A 109 13.13 -0.77 -0.31
CA THR A 109 12.90 -1.34 1.02
C THR A 109 12.77 -2.86 0.96
N ILE A 110 12.05 -3.39 -0.04
CA ILE A 110 11.89 -4.83 -0.24
C ILE A 110 13.23 -5.49 -0.60
N LYS A 111 14.05 -4.90 -1.47
CA LYS A 111 15.40 -5.41 -1.80
C LYS A 111 16.29 -5.55 -0.56
N ASN A 112 16.22 -4.61 0.37
CA ASN A 112 17.04 -4.64 1.58
C ASN A 112 16.64 -5.76 2.57
N LEU A 113 15.46 -6.35 2.42
CA LEU A 113 15.01 -7.50 3.21
C LEU A 113 15.45 -8.86 2.63
N SER A 114 16.14 -8.88 1.48
CA SER A 114 16.41 -10.08 0.69
C SER A 114 17.66 -10.93 1.00
N PRO A 115 18.56 -10.68 1.99
CA PRO A 115 19.84 -11.41 2.06
C PRO A 115 19.78 -12.89 2.51
N CYS A 116 18.60 -13.51 2.70
CA CYS A 116 18.49 -14.79 3.41
C CYS A 116 17.66 -15.87 2.68
N LEU A 117 17.91 -16.20 1.41
CA LEU A 117 17.05 -17.11 0.64
C LEU A 117 17.48 -18.60 0.72
N LYS A 118 16.63 -19.48 1.27
CA LYS A 118 16.68 -20.96 1.13
C LYS A 118 15.27 -21.53 0.82
N GLU A 119 15.22 -22.67 0.13
CA GLU A 119 14.02 -23.31 -0.47
C GLU A 119 12.96 -23.90 0.49
N GLY A 120 11.67 -23.72 0.14
CA GLY A 120 10.53 -24.54 0.63
C GLY A 120 9.29 -23.73 1.08
N GLU A 121 8.14 -24.03 0.45
CA GLU A 121 6.72 -23.69 0.75
C GLU A 121 6.30 -22.21 1.00
N LEU A 122 5.15 -21.83 0.42
CA LEU A 122 4.50 -20.54 0.62
C LEU A 122 3.34 -20.65 1.61
N TYR A 123 3.19 -19.63 2.44
CA TYR A 123 2.27 -19.63 3.57
C TYR A 123 1.02 -18.78 3.29
N PRO A 124 -0.11 -18.97 4.01
CA PRO A 124 -1.35 -18.22 3.81
C PRO A 124 -1.17 -16.70 3.78
N GLU A 125 -0.22 -16.16 4.58
CA GLU A 125 0.08 -14.73 4.67
C GLU A 125 0.65 -14.16 3.36
N PHE A 126 1.17 -15.01 2.47
CA PHE A 126 1.59 -14.62 1.11
C PHE A 126 0.41 -14.09 0.30
N TYR A 127 -0.76 -14.74 0.40
CA TYR A 127 -1.95 -14.32 -0.32
C TYR A 127 -2.50 -13.00 0.19
N ASP A 128 -2.33 -12.68 1.48
CA ASP A 128 -2.73 -11.39 2.04
C ASP A 128 -1.83 -10.26 1.52
N ILE A 129 -0.51 -10.50 1.45
CA ILE A 129 0.47 -9.55 0.90
C ILE A 129 0.16 -9.29 -0.59
N ILE A 130 -0.03 -10.35 -1.37
CA ILE A 130 -0.42 -10.24 -2.78
C ILE A 130 -1.77 -9.54 -2.91
N GLY A 131 -2.77 -9.93 -2.12
CA GLY A 131 -4.10 -9.30 -2.14
C GLY A 131 -4.04 -7.80 -1.88
N CYS A 132 -3.19 -7.37 -0.96
CA CYS A 132 -2.93 -5.95 -0.72
C CYS A 132 -2.23 -5.28 -1.91
N LEU A 133 -1.17 -5.87 -2.45
CA LEU A 133 -0.45 -5.33 -3.61
C LEU A 133 -1.30 -5.28 -4.89
N LEU A 134 -2.17 -6.26 -5.12
CA LEU A 134 -3.09 -6.26 -6.26
C LEU A 134 -4.22 -5.25 -6.11
N ARG A 135 -4.64 -4.92 -4.89
CA ARG A 135 -5.54 -3.78 -4.66
C ARG A 135 -4.87 -2.45 -4.98
N VAL A 136 -3.53 -2.38 -4.96
CA VAL A 136 -2.75 -1.22 -5.43
C VAL A 136 -2.74 -1.15 -6.94
N ASP A 137 -2.56 -2.28 -7.64
CA ASP A 137 -2.50 -2.34 -9.09
C ASP A 137 -3.85 -2.71 -9.72
N LYS A 138 -4.59 -1.70 -10.21
CA LYS A 138 -5.91 -1.86 -10.85
C LYS A 138 -5.89 -2.62 -12.19
N ARG A 139 -4.77 -3.21 -12.63
CA ARG A 139 -4.63 -3.77 -14.00
C ARG A 139 -4.46 -5.28 -14.15
N ARG A 140 -4.33 -6.06 -13.07
CA ARG A 140 -4.28 -7.53 -13.21
C ARG A 140 -5.53 -8.18 -12.63
N THR A 141 -6.22 -8.97 -13.45
CA THR A 141 -7.33 -9.80 -12.97
C THR A 141 -6.76 -10.90 -12.08
N LEU A 142 -7.38 -11.12 -10.92
CA LEU A 142 -6.97 -12.15 -9.94
C LEU A 142 -6.77 -13.55 -10.57
N GLY A 143 -7.46 -13.84 -11.69
CA GLY A 143 -7.35 -15.10 -12.42
C GLY A 143 -6.00 -15.31 -13.14
N GLU A 144 -5.40 -14.26 -13.69
CA GLU A 144 -4.08 -14.35 -14.36
C GLU A 144 -2.94 -14.54 -13.34
N LEU A 145 -3.10 -13.96 -12.15
CA LEU A 145 -2.14 -14.11 -11.07
C LEU A 145 -2.14 -15.48 -10.43
N LYS A 146 -3.32 -16.10 -10.28
CA LYS A 146 -3.40 -17.45 -9.75
C LYS A 146 -2.61 -18.43 -10.63
N GLY A 147 -2.80 -18.34 -11.96
CA GLY A 147 -2.02 -19.13 -12.92
C GLY A 147 -0.52 -18.82 -12.89
N TYR A 148 -0.12 -17.55 -12.80
CA TYR A 148 1.30 -17.17 -12.73
C TYR A 148 1.98 -17.61 -11.43
N ILE A 149 1.25 -17.55 -10.30
CA ILE A 149 1.72 -18.05 -9.00
C ILE A 149 1.82 -19.58 -9.06
N GLU A 150 0.82 -20.28 -9.57
CA GLU A 150 0.85 -21.73 -9.75
C GLU A 150 1.99 -22.19 -10.69
N ASP A 151 2.21 -21.49 -11.81
CA ASP A 151 3.28 -21.79 -12.78
C ASP A 151 4.71 -21.54 -12.23
N ILE A 152 4.90 -20.53 -11.39
CA ILE A 152 6.20 -20.26 -10.74
C ILE A 152 6.50 -21.29 -9.65
N LEU A 153 5.47 -21.85 -9.02
CA LEU A 153 5.60 -22.69 -7.84
C LEU A 153 5.58 -24.19 -8.12
N GLY A 154 5.04 -24.60 -9.27
CA GLY A 154 4.95 -26.02 -9.66
C GLY A 154 3.79 -26.74 -9.00
#